data_AF-B4LV47-F1
#
_entry.id   AF-B4LV47-F1
#
_cell.length_a   1.000
_cell.length_b   1.000
_cell.length_c   1.000
_cell.angle_alpha   90.00
_cell.angle_beta   90.00
_cell.angle_gamma   90.00
#
_symmetry.space_group_name_H-M   'P 1'
#
loop_
_entity.id
_entity.type
_entity.pdbx_description
1 polymer ?
#
loop_
_entity_poly.entity_id
_entity_poly.type
_entity_poly.pdbx_seq_one_letter_code
_entity_poly.pdbx_strand_id
1 'polypeptide(L)'
;MIVLKSFLCCMSLRLGCVLLGYFIILHGFANVYLVVLEYGQICHRMIMIWFLHAQINIIAGILLLTVAYNPQTLNYLLPIQIVVKLTSLIIELIFYLLMSSASIEDELLVAYSFLSIGTTIYVVIVVYSFYQETDNSY
;
A
#
# COMPACT_ATOMS: atom_id res chain seq x y z
N MET A 1 -0.25 -7.38 -21.08
CA MET A 1 -1.41 -8.13 -20.56
C MET A 1 -1.19 -9.66 -20.54
N ILE A 2 -0.40 -10.26 -21.44
CA ILE A 2 -0.10 -11.72 -21.47
C ILE A 2 0.93 -12.15 -20.39
N VAL A 3 1.93 -11.31 -20.09
CA VAL A 3 2.98 -11.63 -19.08
C VAL A 3 2.41 -11.74 -17.67
N LEU A 4 1.42 -10.89 -17.33
CA LEU A 4 0.77 -10.88 -16.02
C LEU A 4 -0.04 -12.17 -15.78
N LYS A 5 -0.69 -12.69 -16.84
CA LYS A 5 -1.45 -13.95 -16.80
C LYS A 5 -0.53 -15.16 -16.57
N SER A 6 0.70 -15.12 -17.09
CA SER A 6 1.68 -16.19 -16.90
C SER A 6 2.30 -16.21 -15.49
N PHE A 7 2.44 -15.05 -14.85
CA PHE A 7 2.97 -14.94 -13.48
C PHE A 7 1.90 -15.26 -12.42
N LEU A 8 0.64 -14.87 -12.66
CA LEU A 8 -0.50 -15.26 -11.79
C LEU A 8 -0.87 -16.75 -11.89
N CYS A 9 -0.44 -17.47 -12.93
CA CYS A 9 -0.80 -18.87 -13.11
C CYS A 9 -0.08 -19.83 -12.13
N CYS A 10 1.02 -19.39 -11.49
CA CYS A 10 1.81 -20.24 -10.58
C CYS A 10 1.69 -19.89 -9.08
N MET A 11 1.19 -18.71 -8.71
CA MET A 11 0.89 -18.40 -7.30
C MET A 11 -0.61 -18.31 -7.11
N SER A 12 -1.13 -19.02 -6.10
CA SER A 12 -2.53 -18.82 -5.71
C SER A 12 -2.75 -17.35 -5.36
N LEU A 13 -3.83 -16.76 -5.84
CA LEU A 13 -4.19 -15.35 -5.61
C LEU A 13 -4.12 -14.99 -4.10
N ARG A 14 -4.45 -15.97 -3.23
CA ARG A 14 -4.27 -15.92 -1.78
C ARG A 14 -2.82 -15.75 -1.32
N LEU A 15 -1.87 -16.51 -1.87
CA LEU A 15 -0.46 -16.40 -1.49
C LEU A 15 0.10 -15.02 -1.89
N GLY A 16 -0.32 -14.50 -3.06
CA GLY A 16 -0.01 -13.14 -3.50
C GLY A 16 -0.52 -12.08 -2.54
N CYS A 17 -1.76 -12.20 -2.05
CA CYS A 17 -2.31 -11.31 -1.03
C CYS A 17 -1.54 -11.37 0.29
N VAL A 18 -1.19 -12.57 0.77
CA VAL A 18 -0.44 -12.72 2.02
C VAL A 18 0.93 -12.05 1.91
N LEU A 19 1.69 -12.34 0.85
CA LEU A 19 3.00 -11.73 0.62
C LEU A 19 2.92 -10.20 0.53
N LEU A 20 1.93 -9.69 -0.20
CA LEU A 20 1.71 -8.26 -0.35
C LEU A 20 1.32 -7.60 0.98
N GLY A 21 0.43 -8.24 1.75
CA GLY A 21 0.02 -7.75 3.07
C GLY A 21 1.20 -7.62 4.03
N TYR A 22 2.07 -8.64 4.08
CA TYR A 22 3.30 -8.58 4.86
C TYR A 22 4.26 -7.50 4.37
N PHE A 23 4.43 -7.36 3.05
CA PHE A 23 5.28 -6.31 2.47
C PHE A 23 4.78 -4.91 2.85
N ILE A 24 3.47 -4.67 2.78
CA ILE A 24 2.84 -3.40 3.14
C ILE A 24 3.03 -3.07 4.63
N ILE A 25 2.91 -4.07 5.52
CA ILE A 25 3.14 -3.89 6.95
C ILE A 25 4.61 -3.55 7.22
N LEU A 26 5.52 -4.34 6.64
CA LEU A 26 6.96 -4.13 6.79
C LEU A 26 7.39 -2.76 6.26
N HIS A 27 6.82 -2.34 5.14
CA HIS A 27 6.98 -1.00 4.56
C HIS A 27 6.49 0.09 5.52
N GLY A 28 5.32 -0.08 6.14
CA GLY A 28 4.81 0.84 7.16
C GLY A 28 5.76 1.00 8.36
N PHE A 29 6.30 -0.10 8.88
CA PHE A 29 7.27 -0.06 9.98
C PHE A 29 8.63 0.52 9.58
N ALA A 30 9.14 0.16 8.40
CA ALA A 30 10.37 0.75 7.86
C ALA A 30 10.25 2.27 7.72
N ASN A 31 9.07 2.75 7.34
CA ASN A 31 8.79 4.19 7.23
C ASN A 31 8.88 4.91 8.58
N VAL A 32 8.27 4.33 9.63
CA VAL A 32 8.36 4.90 10.99
C VAL A 32 9.82 4.93 11.45
N TYR A 33 10.58 3.87 11.16
CA TYR A 33 11.99 3.76 11.52
C TYR A 33 12.87 4.81 10.82
N LEU A 34 12.66 5.02 9.51
CA LEU A 34 13.35 6.06 8.72
C LEU A 34 13.11 7.46 9.28
N VAL A 35 11.86 7.79 9.61
CA VAL A 35 11.51 9.12 10.16
C VAL A 35 12.19 9.37 11.50
N VAL A 36 12.24 8.37 12.37
CA VAL A 36 12.87 8.50 13.70
C VAL A 36 14.39 8.69 13.59
N LEU A 37 15.05 8.04 12.63
CA LEU A 37 16.50 8.08 12.49
C LEU A 37 17.02 9.27 11.68
N GLU A 38 16.43 9.53 10.51
CA GLU A 38 16.98 10.53 9.57
C GLU A 38 16.32 11.90 9.69
N TYR A 39 15.05 11.94 10.11
CA TYR A 39 14.24 13.15 10.06
C TYR A 39 13.77 13.67 11.42
N GLY A 40 14.45 13.28 12.51
CA GLY A 40 14.15 13.76 13.86
C GLY A 40 14.22 15.28 14.04
N GLN A 41 14.83 16.01 13.10
CA GLN A 41 14.92 17.47 13.09
C GLN A 41 13.91 18.17 12.16
N ILE A 42 13.08 17.42 11.42
CA ILE A 42 12.04 18.01 10.56
C ILE A 42 10.92 18.64 11.42
N CYS A 43 10.22 19.62 10.85
CA CYS A 43 9.04 20.24 11.45
C CYS A 43 8.04 19.20 11.96
N HIS A 44 7.66 19.31 13.24
CA HIS A 44 6.74 18.40 13.94
C HIS A 44 5.44 18.12 13.18
N ARG A 45 4.96 19.08 12.38
CA ARG A 45 3.76 18.91 11.54
C ARG A 45 3.97 17.91 10.40
N MET A 46 5.14 17.92 9.75
CA MET A 46 5.46 16.99 8.67
C MET A 46 5.64 15.57 9.22
N ILE A 47 6.28 15.44 10.40
CA ILE A 47 6.42 14.16 11.09
C ILE A 47 5.05 13.54 11.42
N MET A 48 4.09 14.34 11.91
CA MET A 48 2.73 13.85 12.18
C MET A 48 2.03 13.33 10.92
N ILE A 49 2.13 14.05 9.79
CA ILE A 49 1.50 13.65 8.53
C ILE A 49 2.09 12.32 8.06
N TRP A 50 3.41 12.17 8.14
CA TRP A 50 4.07 10.92 7.78
C TRP A 50 3.69 9.78 8.72
N PHE A 51 3.65 10.02 10.02
CA PHE A 51 3.22 9.00 10.98
C PHE A 51 1.80 8.51 10.70
N LEU A 52 0.88 9.43 10.39
CA LEU A 52 -0.49 9.10 10.00
C LEU A 52 -0.54 8.28 8.71
N HIS A 53 0.30 8.63 7.72
CA HIS A 53 0.48 7.83 6.51
C HIS A 53 0.93 6.39 6.82
N ALA A 54 1.93 6.21 7.69
CA ALA A 54 2.44 4.89 8.07
C ALA A 54 1.37 4.03 8.75
N GLN A 55 0.56 4.61 9.65
CA GLN A 55 -0.54 3.91 10.31
C GLN A 55 -1.61 3.44 9.33
N ILE A 56 -2.01 4.29 8.38
CA ILE A 56 -2.98 3.93 7.33
C ILE A 56 -2.43 2.78 6.48
N ASN A 57 -1.13 2.80 6.15
CA ASN A 57 -0.50 1.74 5.39
C ASN A 57 -0.49 0.40 6.15
N ILE A 58 -0.22 0.42 7.46
CA ILE A 58 -0.29 -0.78 8.32
C ILE A 58 -1.73 -1.32 8.36
N ILE A 59 -2.73 -0.46 8.54
CA ILE A 59 -4.15 -0.83 8.53
C ILE A 59 -4.51 -1.48 7.18
N ALA A 60 -4.06 -0.91 6.07
CA ALA A 60 -4.25 -1.49 4.75
C ALA A 60 -3.62 -2.89 4.63
N GLY A 61 -2.43 -3.10 5.22
CA GLY A 61 -1.80 -4.42 5.25
C GLY A 61 -2.61 -5.44 6.05
N ILE A 62 -3.13 -5.05 7.21
CA ILE A 62 -3.97 -5.90 8.07
C ILE A 62 -5.29 -6.26 7.39
N LEU A 63 -5.95 -5.29 6.75
CA LEU A 63 -7.16 -5.52 5.96
C LEU A 63 -6.92 -6.55 4.86
N LEU A 64 -5.81 -6.44 4.13
CA LEU A 64 -5.47 -7.35 3.03
C LEU A 64 -5.16 -8.77 3.53
N LEU A 65 -4.48 -8.90 4.68
CA LEU A 65 -4.30 -10.18 5.37
C LEU A 65 -5.63 -10.77 5.84
N THR A 66 -6.51 -9.95 6.42
CA THR A 66 -7.83 -10.39 6.89
C THR A 66 -8.65 -10.97 5.74
N VAL A 67 -8.63 -10.31 4.58
CA VAL A 67 -9.27 -10.79 3.35
C VAL A 67 -8.66 -12.10 2.86
N ALA A 68 -7.33 -12.28 2.97
CA ALA A 68 -6.66 -13.51 2.56
C ALA A 68 -7.05 -14.72 3.42
N TYR A 69 -7.26 -14.53 4.72
CA TYR A 69 -7.65 -15.60 5.66
C TYR A 69 -9.16 -15.83 5.76
N ASN A 70 -9.98 -14.79 5.56
CA ASN A 70 -11.44 -14.89 5.58
C ASN A 70 -12.05 -14.44 4.23
N PRO A 71 -12.27 -15.39 3.29
CA PRO A 71 -12.83 -15.07 1.98
C PRO A 71 -14.29 -14.63 2.04
N GLN A 72 -15.02 -14.89 3.13
CA GLN A 72 -16.42 -14.45 3.28
C GLN A 72 -16.55 -12.93 3.45
N THR A 73 -15.54 -12.28 4.03
CA THR A 73 -15.47 -10.82 4.20
C THR A 73 -14.93 -10.08 2.97
N LEU A 74 -14.51 -10.81 1.93
CA LEU A 74 -13.88 -10.32 0.71
C LEU A 74 -14.71 -9.22 0.03
N ASN A 75 -16.02 -9.46 -0.16
CA ASN A 75 -16.90 -8.55 -0.91
C ASN A 75 -17.09 -7.18 -0.23
N TYR A 76 -16.96 -7.11 1.10
CA TYR A 76 -17.14 -5.88 1.87
C TYR A 76 -15.81 -5.15 2.11
N LEU A 77 -14.71 -5.89 2.29
CA LEU A 77 -13.40 -5.31 2.60
C LEU A 77 -12.58 -4.88 1.37
N LEU A 78 -12.81 -5.46 0.18
CA LEU A 78 -12.11 -5.09 -1.05
C LEU A 78 -12.29 -3.61 -1.47
N PRO A 79 -13.53 -3.05 -1.52
CA PRO A 79 -13.70 -1.64 -1.84
C PRO A 79 -13.08 -0.73 -0.78
N ILE A 80 -13.18 -1.12 0.51
CA ILE A 80 -12.55 -0.40 1.62
C ILE A 80 -11.02 -0.39 1.44
N GLN A 81 -10.43 -1.51 1.03
CA GLN A 81 -9.00 -1.62 0.79
C GLN A 81 -8.50 -0.65 -0.29
N ILE A 82 -9.27 -0.48 -1.38
CA ILE A 82 -8.95 0.52 -2.42
C ILE A 82 -8.98 1.93 -1.84
N VAL A 83 -10.03 2.27 -1.09
CA VAL A 83 -10.18 3.60 -0.50
C VAL A 83 -9.03 3.89 0.47
N VAL A 84 -8.71 2.95 1.37
CA VAL A 84 -7.61 3.10 2.33
C VAL A 84 -6.28 3.30 1.63
N LYS A 85 -5.98 2.53 0.58
CA LYS A 85 -4.73 2.67 -0.20
C LYS A 85 -4.67 3.98 -0.98
N LEU A 86 -5.78 4.41 -1.58
CA LEU A 86 -5.85 5.68 -2.28
C LEU A 86 -5.64 6.85 -1.32
N THR A 87 -6.28 6.82 -0.14
CA THR A 87 -6.08 7.82 0.92
C THR A 87 -4.63 7.85 1.38
N SER A 88 -4.00 6.69 1.58
CA SER A 88 -2.58 6.58 1.92
C SER A 88 -1.71 7.32 0.88
N LEU A 89 -1.94 7.04 -0.40
CA LEU A 89 -1.17 7.62 -1.51
C LEU A 89 -1.38 9.13 -1.66
N ILE A 90 -2.58 9.64 -1.38
CA ILE A 90 -2.86 11.09 -1.35
C ILE A 90 -2.07 11.77 -0.22
N ILE A 91 -2.04 11.18 0.98
CA ILE A 91 -1.30 11.73 2.11
C ILE A 91 0.21 11.71 1.83
N GLU A 92 0.70 10.64 1.23
CA GLU A 92 2.08 10.52 0.77
C GLU A 92 2.42 11.65 -0.22
N LEU A 93 1.59 11.87 -1.24
CA LEU A 93 1.79 12.95 -2.20
C LEU A 93 1.82 14.34 -1.55
N ILE A 94 0.92 14.60 -0.60
CA ILE A 94 0.91 15.87 0.17
C ILE A 94 2.22 16.03 0.93
N PHE A 95 2.73 14.94 1.52
CA PHE A 95 4.01 14.96 2.21
C PHE A 95 5.18 15.32 1.26
N TYR A 96 5.24 14.70 0.09
CA TYR A 96 6.26 15.02 -0.93
C TYR A 96 6.18 16.46 -1.41
N LEU A 97 4.97 16.99 -1.63
CA LEU A 97 4.78 18.40 -2.02
C LEU A 97 5.30 19.35 -0.93
N LEU A 98 5.07 19.02 0.35
CA LEU A 98 5.60 19.79 1.47
C LEU A 98 7.13 19.71 1.54
N MET A 99 7.73 18.53 1.34
CA MET A 99 9.19 18.36 1.32
C MET A 99 9.84 19.15 0.17
N SER A 100 9.26 19.04 -1.03
CA SER A 100 9.72 19.77 -2.22
C SER A 100 9.64 21.29 -2.00
N SER A 101 8.59 21.77 -1.35
CA SER A 101 8.47 23.20 -0.98
C SER A 101 9.55 23.66 0.02
N ALA A 102 10.07 22.74 0.83
CA ALA A 102 11.15 22.98 1.77
C ALA A 102 12.55 22.78 1.16
N SER A 103 12.65 22.53 -0.16
CA SER A 103 13.92 22.27 -0.87
C SER A 103 14.68 21.04 -0.35
N ILE A 104 13.97 20.08 0.25
CA ILE A 104 14.54 18.81 0.73
C ILE A 104 14.35 17.80 -0.41
N GLU A 105 15.42 17.55 -1.15
CA GLU A 105 15.45 16.55 -2.22
C GLU A 105 16.18 15.30 -1.72
N ASP A 106 15.50 14.16 -1.75
CA ASP A 106 16.07 12.88 -1.33
C ASP A 106 15.64 11.79 -2.31
N GLU A 107 16.64 11.17 -2.96
CA GLU A 107 16.45 10.13 -3.98
C GLU A 107 15.81 8.86 -3.40
N LEU A 108 16.05 8.58 -2.12
CA LEU A 108 15.52 7.39 -1.43
C LEU A 108 14.00 7.48 -1.29
N LEU A 109 13.52 8.70 -1.05
CA LEU A 109 12.12 9.09 -1.01
C LEU A 109 11.45 8.96 -2.39
N VAL A 110 12.13 9.35 -3.48
CA VAL A 110 11.60 9.13 -4.84
C VAL A 110 11.43 7.64 -5.12
N ALA A 111 12.43 6.81 -4.81
CA ALA A 111 12.33 5.36 -4.97
C ALA A 111 11.19 4.76 -4.11
N TYR A 112 11.00 5.29 -2.91
CA TYR A 112 9.90 4.90 -2.02
C TYR A 112 8.52 5.18 -2.63
N SER A 113 8.34 6.35 -3.24
CA SER A 113 7.11 6.73 -3.94
C SER A 113 6.78 5.76 -5.07
N PHE A 114 7.78 5.38 -5.87
CA PHE A 114 7.60 4.42 -6.95
C PHE A 114 7.14 3.05 -6.45
N LEU A 115 7.69 2.58 -5.32
CA LEU A 115 7.24 1.34 -4.68
C LEU A 115 5.80 1.46 -4.17
N SER A 116 5.44 2.58 -3.55
CA SER A 116 4.07 2.82 -3.05
C SER A 116 3.03 2.85 -4.18
N ILE A 117 3.36 3.50 -5.31
CA ILE A 117 2.52 3.48 -6.52
C ILE A 117 2.40 2.06 -7.08
N GLY A 118 3.53 1.34 -7.20
CA GLY A 118 3.55 -0.03 -7.71
C GLY A 118 2.70 -0.98 -6.87
N THR A 119 2.80 -0.91 -5.54
CA THR A 119 1.97 -1.72 -4.64
C THR A 119 0.49 -1.36 -4.75
N THR A 120 0.15 -0.08 -4.93
CA THR A 120 -1.24 0.35 -5.13
C THR A 120 -1.84 -0.17 -6.43
N ILE A 121 -1.09 -0.10 -7.54
CA ILE A 121 -1.51 -0.69 -8.82
C ILE A 121 -1.75 -2.19 -8.66
N TYR A 122 -0.85 -2.89 -7.96
CA TYR A 122 -1.01 -4.32 -7.71
C TYR A 122 -2.25 -4.63 -6.86
N VAL A 123 -2.55 -3.85 -5.81
CA VAL A 123 -3.78 -3.99 -5.02
C VAL A 123 -5.01 -3.86 -5.91
N VAL A 124 -5.06 -2.87 -6.80
CA VAL A 124 -6.18 -2.66 -7.72
C VAL A 124 -6.35 -3.85 -8.66
N ILE A 125 -5.26 -4.38 -9.22
CA ILE A 125 -5.28 -5.58 -10.07
C ILE A 125 -5.83 -6.79 -9.32
N VAL A 126 -5.37 -7.01 -8.08
CA VAL A 126 -5.82 -8.11 -7.24
C VAL A 126 -7.32 -7.98 -6.94
N VAL A 127 -7.77 -6.79 -6.55
CA VAL A 127 -9.21 -6.54 -6.29
C VAL A 127 -10.04 -6.80 -7.54
N TYR A 128 -9.61 -6.31 -8.70
CA TYR A 128 -10.31 -6.52 -9.96
C TYR A 128 -10.37 -8.01 -10.35
N SER A 129 -9.28 -8.75 -10.12
CA SER A 129 -9.21 -10.19 -10.38
C SER A 129 -10.21 -10.97 -9.51
N PHE A 130 -10.36 -10.59 -8.24
CA PHE A 130 -11.36 -11.19 -7.36
C PHE A 130 -12.79 -10.92 -7.83
N TYR A 131 -13.11 -9.68 -8.22
CA TYR A 131 -14.43 -9.35 -8.77
C TYR A 131 -14.75 -10.18 -10.02
N GLN A 132 -13.77 -10.33 -10.92
CA GLN A 132 -13.93 -11.10 -12.16
C GLN A 132 -14.12 -12.61 -11.91
N GLU A 133 -13.48 -13.18 -10.89
CA GLU A 133 -13.71 -14.58 -10.48
C GLU A 133 -15.11 -14.81 -9.90
N THR A 134 -15.64 -13.85 -9.12
CA THR A 134 -17.00 -13.93 -8.59
C THR A 134 -18.09 -13.79 -9.66
N ASP A 135 -17.90 -12.94 -10.68
CA ASP A 135 -18.86 -12.77 -11.78
C ASP A 135 -18.89 -13.99 -12.72
N ASN A 136 -17.76 -14.65 -12.94
CA ASN A 136 -17.68 -15.87 -13.78
C ASN A 136 -18.21 -17.14 -13.08
N SER A 137 -18.54 -17.08 -11.79
CA SER A 137 -19.07 -18.22 -11.02
C SER A 137 -20.61 -18.25 -10.95
N TYR A 138 -21.29 -17.40 -11.73
CA TYR A 138 -22.75 -17.39 -11.91
C TYR A 138 -23.15 -17.80 -13.32
#